data_AF-A0A1F0XSH7-F1
#
_entry.id   AF-A0A1F0XSH7-F1
#
_cell.length_a   1.000
_cell.length_b   1.000
_cell.length_c   1.000
_cell.angle_alpha   90.00
_cell.angle_beta   90.00
_cell.angle_gamma   90.00
#
_symmetry.space_group_name_H-M   'P 1'
#
loop_
_entity.id
_entity.type
_entity.pdbx_description
1 polymer ?
#
loop_
_entity_poly.entity_id
_entity_poly.type
_entity_poly.pdbx_seq_one_letter_code
_entity_poly.pdbx_strand_id
1 'polypeptide(L)'
;MRDSLFSEEISVDQQYDFEYPSAIQSNIDFMTRIKNVIKKDGYINKNHKNILEYFLNISEGEYRYSNSSIGYYLSKGEGKSKKRNNRFSLDEVSSSVRALVDLWFYLRYYARKGDLLIIDEPELNLHPRNQRLMARLLAMISQAGISILITTHSEYILRELNYLIRLYSVWDNVEHDNSLVAGYDESMLLNYQEVNVCVTGRNSILVPGYKKKTRVNTLSKVEIDEYGIKLDSFNDVIDEMNKLEDYIYWGLE
;
A
#
# COMPACT_ATOMS: atom_id res chain seq x y z
N MET A 1 -8.10 21.63 -15.80
CA MET A 1 -8.52 20.95 -17.05
C MET A 1 -8.16 19.48 -16.89
N ARG A 2 -9.15 18.62 -16.58
CA ARG A 2 -8.93 17.17 -16.47
C ARG A 2 -8.61 16.67 -17.87
N ASP A 3 -7.36 16.29 -18.14
CA ASP A 3 -7.03 15.43 -19.29
C ASP A 3 -7.69 14.09 -19.04
N SER A 4 -8.93 14.02 -19.50
CA SER A 4 -9.82 12.90 -19.36
C SER A 4 -9.35 11.80 -20.29
N LEU A 5 -8.66 10.81 -19.72
CA LEU A 5 -8.63 9.47 -20.31
C LEU A 5 -10.02 8.81 -20.29
N PHE A 6 -11.03 9.48 -19.75
CA PHE A 6 -12.38 9.01 -19.47
C PHE A 6 -13.44 9.75 -20.30
N SER A 7 -13.07 10.48 -21.37
CA SER A 7 -14.01 11.29 -22.17
C SER A 7 -14.58 10.57 -23.39
N GLU A 8 -14.30 9.29 -23.55
CA GLU A 8 -14.93 8.47 -24.59
C GLU A 8 -15.73 7.37 -23.89
N GLU A 9 -17.02 7.68 -23.68
CA GLU A 9 -18.08 6.72 -23.37
C GLU A 9 -18.14 5.68 -24.50
N ILE A 10 -17.41 4.58 -24.36
CA ILE A 10 -17.80 3.34 -25.02
C ILE A 10 -18.70 2.65 -24.02
N SER A 11 -20.00 2.87 -24.18
CA SER A 11 -21.03 2.17 -23.41
C SER A 11 -20.82 0.67 -23.54
N VAL A 12 -20.50 0.01 -22.43
CA VAL A 12 -20.58 -1.45 -22.33
C VAL A 12 -22.06 -1.83 -22.43
N ASP A 13 -22.33 -2.92 -23.15
CA ASP A 13 -23.65 -3.43 -23.53
C ASP A 13 -24.72 -3.34 -22.40
N GLN A 14 -25.85 -2.68 -22.67
CA GLN A 14 -26.90 -2.29 -21.69
C GLN A 14 -27.61 -3.48 -21.01
N GLN A 15 -27.33 -4.72 -21.41
CA GLN A 15 -28.10 -5.87 -20.97
C GLN A 15 -27.57 -6.56 -19.69
N TYR A 16 -26.37 -6.20 -19.21
CA TYR A 16 -25.80 -6.66 -17.94
C TYR A 16 -24.97 -5.56 -17.28
N ASP A 17 -25.66 -4.60 -16.66
CA ASP A 17 -25.02 -3.51 -15.94
C ASP A 17 -24.61 -3.97 -14.53
N PHE A 18 -23.54 -4.75 -14.43
CA PHE A 18 -22.79 -4.85 -13.18
C PHE A 18 -21.91 -3.61 -13.08
N GLU A 19 -22.48 -2.47 -12.68
CA GLU A 19 -21.68 -1.27 -12.40
C GLU A 19 -20.71 -1.57 -11.24
N TYR A 20 -19.45 -1.83 -11.58
CA TYR A 20 -18.40 -1.93 -10.58
C TYR A 20 -18.26 -0.60 -9.84
N PRO A 21 -17.87 -0.63 -8.54
CA PRO A 21 -17.41 0.57 -7.85
C PRO A 21 -16.39 1.35 -8.71
N SER A 22 -16.48 2.68 -8.69
CA SER A 22 -15.72 3.55 -9.60
C SER A 22 -14.21 3.32 -9.58
N ALA A 23 -13.64 2.96 -8.42
CA ALA A 23 -12.22 2.61 -8.29
C ALA A 23 -11.85 1.34 -9.07
N ILE A 24 -12.70 0.32 -9.03
CA ILE A 24 -12.51 -0.95 -9.75
C ILE A 24 -12.65 -0.72 -11.25
N GLN A 25 -13.69 0.01 -11.67
CA GLN A 25 -13.89 0.36 -13.07
C GLN A 25 -12.68 1.15 -13.61
N SER A 26 -12.18 2.12 -12.83
CA SER A 26 -10.99 2.91 -13.20
C SER A 26 -9.75 2.03 -13.39
N ASN A 27 -9.56 0.99 -12.57
CA ASN A 27 -8.45 0.05 -12.74
C ASN A 27 -8.61 -0.83 -13.99
N ILE A 28 -9.82 -1.33 -14.25
CA ILE A 28 -10.11 -2.11 -15.47
C ILE A 28 -9.83 -1.27 -16.72
N ASP A 29 -10.30 -0.03 -16.75
CA ASP A 29 -10.07 0.89 -17.87
C ASP A 29 -8.59 1.21 -18.04
N PHE A 30 -7.88 1.44 -16.93
CA PHE A 30 -6.44 1.66 -16.89
C PHE A 30 -5.65 0.50 -17.52
N MET A 31 -5.92 -0.74 -17.07
CA MET A 31 -5.23 -1.93 -17.55
C MET A 31 -5.60 -2.29 -18.99
N THR A 32 -6.86 -2.10 -19.39
CA THR A 32 -7.29 -2.31 -20.78
C THR A 32 -6.59 -1.34 -21.73
N ARG A 33 -6.35 -0.11 -21.29
CA ARG A 33 -5.69 0.95 -22.08
C ARG A 33 -4.18 1.02 -21.85
N ILE A 34 -3.55 -0.03 -21.32
CA ILE A 34 -2.12 -0.03 -20.94
C ILE A 34 -1.18 0.40 -22.08
N LYS A 35 -1.48 0.05 -23.35
CA LYS A 35 -0.71 0.47 -24.54
C LYS A 35 -0.64 1.99 -24.71
N ASN A 36 -1.68 2.71 -24.28
CA ASN A 36 -1.72 4.18 -24.34
C ASN A 36 -1.12 4.80 -23.08
N VAL A 37 -1.29 4.14 -21.92
CA VAL A 37 -0.70 4.55 -20.65
C VAL A 37 0.82 4.62 -20.74
N ILE A 38 1.48 3.57 -21.24
CA ILE A 38 2.95 3.49 -21.29
C ILE A 38 3.62 4.54 -22.18
N LYS A 39 2.86 5.22 -23.06
CA LYS A 39 3.37 6.32 -23.89
C LYS A 39 3.50 7.62 -23.11
N LYS A 40 2.83 7.71 -21.96
CA LYS A 40 2.92 8.86 -21.07
C LYS A 40 4.19 8.75 -20.23
N ASP A 41 4.69 9.89 -19.82
CA ASP A 41 5.78 9.95 -18.86
C ASP A 41 5.21 10.52 -17.54
N GLY A 42 5.07 9.62 -16.56
CA GLY A 42 4.35 9.84 -15.31
C GLY A 42 5.04 10.84 -14.38
N TYR A 43 4.27 11.49 -13.51
CA TYR A 43 4.80 12.47 -12.55
C TYR A 43 5.87 11.87 -11.63
N ILE A 44 5.63 10.65 -11.12
CA ILE A 44 6.59 9.97 -10.23
C ILE A 44 7.89 9.63 -10.98
N ASN A 45 7.81 9.15 -12.22
CA ASN A 45 9.02 8.85 -13.02
C ASN A 45 9.87 10.09 -13.32
N LYS A 46 9.24 11.26 -13.45
CA LYS A 46 9.94 12.54 -13.69
C LYS A 46 10.52 13.13 -12.42
N ASN A 47 9.75 13.16 -11.34
CA ASN A 47 10.04 13.99 -10.17
C ASN A 47 10.48 13.19 -8.93
N HIS A 48 10.13 11.90 -8.85
CA HIS A 48 10.28 11.07 -7.64
C HIS A 48 10.80 9.67 -8.00
N LYS A 49 11.95 9.61 -8.70
CA LYS A 49 12.55 8.34 -9.17
C LYS A 49 12.91 7.39 -8.03
N ASN A 50 13.27 7.94 -6.86
CA ASN A 50 13.52 7.18 -5.64
C ASN A 50 12.34 6.27 -5.25
N ILE A 51 11.09 6.67 -5.53
CA ILE A 51 9.91 5.82 -5.28
C ILE A 51 9.91 4.58 -6.18
N LEU A 52 10.26 4.73 -7.46
CA LEU A 52 10.35 3.60 -8.39
C LEU A 52 11.53 2.69 -8.06
N GLU A 53 12.67 3.26 -7.67
CA GLU A 53 13.83 2.48 -7.22
C GLU A 53 13.52 1.71 -5.94
N TYR A 54 12.84 2.35 -4.98
CA TYR A 54 12.41 1.72 -3.75
C TYR A 54 11.39 0.60 -3.99
N PHE A 55 10.44 0.81 -4.91
CA PHE A 55 9.49 -0.21 -5.33
C PHE A 55 10.20 -1.49 -5.83
N LEU A 56 11.30 -1.34 -6.59
CA LEU A 56 12.06 -2.48 -7.10
C LEU A 56 12.70 -3.33 -5.98
N ASN A 57 12.89 -2.78 -4.78
CA ASN A 57 13.32 -3.57 -3.61
C ASN A 57 12.21 -4.50 -3.09
N ILE A 58 10.94 -4.21 -3.40
CA ILE A 58 9.79 -5.05 -3.02
C ILE A 58 9.53 -6.11 -4.08
N SER A 59 9.53 -5.71 -5.36
CA SER A 59 9.26 -6.62 -6.47
C SER A 59 10.47 -7.47 -6.88
N GLU A 60 11.69 -7.06 -6.51
CA GLU A 60 12.98 -7.67 -6.92
C GLU A 60 13.22 -7.72 -8.44
N GLY A 61 12.41 -6.98 -9.20
CA GLY A 61 12.42 -6.97 -10.65
C GLY A 61 11.44 -5.96 -11.24
N GLU A 62 11.54 -5.77 -12.54
CA GLU A 62 10.83 -4.74 -13.27
C GLU A 62 9.74 -5.32 -14.18
N TYR A 63 8.60 -4.65 -14.29
CA TYR A 63 7.56 -5.00 -15.26
C TYR A 63 7.69 -4.12 -16.51
N ARG A 64 7.64 -4.76 -17.67
CA ARG A 64 7.66 -4.06 -18.96
C ARG A 64 6.61 -4.62 -19.91
N TYR A 65 5.86 -3.72 -20.53
CA TYR A 65 4.95 -4.06 -21.61
C TYR A 65 5.75 -4.26 -22.91
N SER A 66 5.73 -5.47 -23.48
CA SER A 66 6.33 -5.75 -24.78
C SER A 66 5.59 -6.88 -25.50
N ASN A 67 5.61 -6.90 -26.83
CA ASN A 67 4.95 -7.95 -27.63
C ASN A 67 3.46 -8.14 -27.28
N SER A 68 2.75 -7.04 -27.04
CA SER A 68 1.34 -7.02 -26.61
C SER A 68 1.03 -7.69 -25.25
N SER A 69 2.05 -7.99 -24.43
CA SER A 69 1.87 -8.55 -23.09
C SER A 69 2.77 -7.89 -22.05
N ILE A 70 2.36 -7.94 -20.79
CA ILE A 70 3.20 -7.56 -19.66
C ILE A 70 4.15 -8.72 -19.37
N GLY A 71 5.44 -8.43 -19.27
CA GLY A 71 6.43 -9.39 -18.81
C GLY A 71 7.21 -8.84 -17.62
N TYR A 72 7.64 -9.75 -16.75
CA TYR A 72 8.46 -9.46 -15.59
C TYR A 72 9.93 -9.78 -15.86
N TYR A 73 10.84 -8.94 -15.39
CA TYR A 73 12.28 -9.04 -15.60
C TYR A 73 13.00 -8.95 -14.26
N LEU A 74 13.58 -10.06 -13.82
CA LEU A 74 14.28 -10.13 -12.54
C LEU A 74 15.51 -9.20 -12.53
N SER A 75 15.64 -8.39 -11.47
CA SER A 75 16.72 -7.40 -11.32
C SER A 75 17.69 -7.76 -10.21
N LYS A 76 18.17 -9.01 -10.12
CA LYS A 76 19.52 -9.34 -9.61
C LYS A 76 19.79 -10.85 -9.62
N GLY A 77 21.00 -11.19 -10.04
CA GLY A 77 21.78 -12.25 -9.42
C GLY A 77 23.13 -11.64 -9.06
N GLU A 78 23.48 -11.61 -7.77
CA GLU A 78 24.84 -11.29 -7.34
C GLU A 78 25.75 -12.46 -7.72
N GLY A 79 26.34 -12.37 -8.91
CA GLY A 79 27.28 -13.37 -9.40
C GLY A 79 27.84 -12.99 -10.76
N LYS A 80 29.13 -13.30 -10.98
CA LYS A 80 29.85 -13.10 -12.25
C LYS A 80 29.31 -13.94 -13.43
N SER A 81 28.14 -14.56 -13.29
CA SER A 81 27.42 -15.25 -14.35
C SER A 81 26.38 -14.32 -14.94
N LYS A 82 26.78 -13.63 -16.01
CA LYS A 82 25.96 -12.99 -17.06
C LYS A 82 24.51 -12.64 -16.69
N LYS A 83 24.21 -11.34 -16.71
CA LYS A 83 22.90 -10.73 -17.02
C LYS A 83 22.11 -11.58 -18.04
N ARG A 84 21.38 -12.58 -17.58
CA ARG A 84 20.26 -13.14 -18.32
C ARG A 84 19.08 -12.27 -17.97
N ASN A 85 18.64 -11.44 -18.91
CA ASN A 85 17.31 -10.83 -18.87
C ASN A 85 16.28 -11.95 -19.00
N ASN A 86 16.11 -12.77 -17.97
CA ASN A 86 15.06 -13.76 -17.92
C ASN A 86 13.74 -13.00 -17.83
N ARG A 87 13.04 -12.97 -18.96
CA ARG A 87 11.66 -12.50 -19.04
C ARG A 87 10.78 -13.66 -18.60
N PHE A 88 9.92 -13.40 -17.64
CA PHE A 88 8.85 -14.31 -17.23
C PHE A 88 7.51 -13.72 -17.66
N SER A 89 6.58 -14.57 -18.07
CA SER A 89 5.17 -14.20 -18.18
C SER A 89 4.59 -13.94 -16.79
N LEU A 90 3.43 -13.27 -16.72
CA LEU A 90 2.80 -13.03 -15.42
C LEU A 90 2.28 -14.32 -14.78
N ASP A 91 1.97 -15.35 -15.57
CA ASP A 91 1.59 -16.69 -15.12
C ASP A 91 2.76 -17.46 -14.48
N GLU A 92 4.00 -17.18 -14.87
CA GLU A 92 5.22 -17.82 -14.36
C GLU A 92 5.77 -17.20 -13.06
N VAL A 93 5.32 -16.01 -12.68
CA VAL A 93 5.76 -15.34 -11.44
C VAL A 93 4.87 -15.63 -10.24
N SER A 94 5.41 -15.43 -9.03
CA SER A 94 4.65 -15.58 -7.79
C SER A 94 3.46 -14.62 -7.72
N SER A 95 2.44 -14.99 -6.94
CA SER A 95 1.27 -14.15 -6.70
C SER A 95 1.63 -12.79 -6.12
N SER A 96 2.64 -12.73 -5.24
CA SER A 96 3.17 -11.50 -4.65
C SER A 96 3.67 -10.50 -5.70
N VAL A 97 4.45 -10.98 -6.67
CA VAL A 97 4.96 -10.18 -7.79
C VAL A 97 3.80 -9.77 -8.69
N ARG A 98 2.89 -10.70 -9.03
CA ARG A 98 1.73 -10.40 -9.87
C ARG A 98 0.82 -9.30 -9.28
N ALA A 99 0.62 -9.28 -7.97
CA ALA A 99 -0.21 -8.28 -7.29
C ALA A 99 0.34 -6.85 -7.40
N LEU A 100 1.64 -6.68 -7.65
CA LEU A 100 2.29 -5.37 -7.72
C LEU A 100 2.26 -4.73 -9.12
N VAL A 101 1.79 -5.45 -10.15
CA VAL A 101 1.83 -5.02 -11.55
C VAL A 101 1.09 -3.69 -11.76
N ASP A 102 -0.15 -3.60 -11.29
CA ASP A 102 -1.01 -2.44 -11.52
C ASP A 102 -0.39 -1.19 -10.88
N LEU A 103 0.09 -1.33 -9.63
CA LEU A 103 0.76 -0.27 -8.89
C LEU A 103 2.05 0.19 -9.62
N TRP A 104 2.86 -0.73 -10.15
CA TRP A 104 4.05 -0.37 -10.91
C TRP A 104 3.73 0.51 -12.12
N PHE A 105 2.77 0.07 -12.95
CA PHE A 105 2.42 0.82 -14.16
C PHE A 105 1.76 2.15 -13.81
N TYR A 106 0.92 2.19 -12.77
CA TYR A 106 0.32 3.41 -12.27
C TYR A 106 1.41 4.41 -11.87
N LEU A 107 2.33 4.04 -10.97
CA LEU A 107 3.39 4.92 -10.50
C LEU A 107 4.28 5.38 -11.65
N ARG A 108 4.71 4.45 -12.51
CA ARG A 108 5.69 4.77 -13.55
C ARG A 108 5.13 5.67 -14.66
N TYR A 109 3.88 5.48 -15.07
CA TYR A 109 3.38 6.10 -16.30
C TYR A 109 2.16 7.01 -16.12
N TYR A 110 1.40 6.84 -15.03
CA TYR A 110 0.06 7.43 -14.94
C TYR A 110 -0.12 8.42 -13.82
N ALA A 111 0.43 8.10 -12.64
CA ALA A 111 0.27 8.86 -11.42
C ALA A 111 0.53 10.35 -11.63
N ARG A 112 -0.29 11.19 -11.00
CA ARG A 112 -0.21 12.66 -11.00
C ARG A 112 -0.33 13.18 -9.59
N LYS A 113 0.27 14.33 -9.32
CA LYS A 113 0.06 15.05 -8.05
C LYS A 113 -1.43 15.39 -7.89
N GLY A 114 -1.97 15.12 -6.71
CA GLY A 114 -3.38 15.31 -6.37
C GLY A 114 -4.30 14.15 -6.74
N ASP A 115 -3.76 13.04 -7.26
CA ASP A 115 -4.54 11.81 -7.43
C ASP A 115 -4.91 11.20 -6.07
N LEU A 116 -6.00 10.44 -6.04
CA LEU A 116 -6.40 9.59 -4.93
C LEU A 116 -6.15 8.14 -5.32
N LEU A 117 -5.22 7.49 -4.62
CA LEU A 117 -4.90 6.08 -4.75
C LEU A 117 -5.65 5.28 -3.69
N ILE A 118 -6.55 4.39 -4.11
CA ILE A 118 -7.29 3.49 -3.22
C ILE A 118 -6.71 2.09 -3.40
N ILE A 119 -6.30 1.44 -2.31
CA ILE A 119 -5.76 0.07 -2.34
C ILE A 119 -6.48 -0.76 -1.28
N ASP A 120 -7.06 -1.88 -1.72
CA ASP A 120 -7.64 -2.86 -0.82
C ASP A 120 -6.59 -3.92 -0.46
N GLU A 121 -6.38 -4.15 0.83
CA GLU A 121 -5.43 -5.12 1.40
C GLU A 121 -4.05 -5.13 0.68
N PRO A 122 -3.27 -4.03 0.76
CA PRO A 122 -1.94 -3.96 0.12
C PRO A 122 -0.96 -5.04 0.61
N GLU A 123 -1.24 -5.71 1.73
CA GLU A 123 -0.50 -6.83 2.28
C GLU A 123 -0.77 -8.18 1.58
N LEU A 124 -1.81 -8.27 0.75
CA LEU A 124 -2.26 -9.55 0.21
C LEU A 124 -1.14 -10.21 -0.61
N ASN A 125 -0.81 -11.46 -0.27
CA ASN A 125 0.31 -12.24 -0.82
C ASN A 125 1.72 -11.71 -0.49
N LEU A 126 1.89 -10.67 0.33
CA LEU A 126 3.21 -10.17 0.72
C LEU A 126 3.73 -10.83 1.99
N HIS A 127 5.01 -11.22 1.97
CA HIS A 127 5.73 -11.63 3.17
C HIS A 127 5.79 -10.45 4.18
N PRO A 128 5.77 -10.67 5.51
CA PRO A 128 5.83 -9.61 6.52
C PRO A 128 6.92 -8.55 6.29
N ARG A 129 8.11 -8.99 5.86
CA ARG A 129 9.21 -8.08 5.46
C ARG A 129 8.77 -7.10 4.36
N ASN A 130 8.10 -7.59 3.33
CA ASN A 130 7.65 -6.78 2.20
C ASN A 130 6.41 -5.94 2.55
N GLN A 131 5.60 -6.35 3.52
CA GLN A 131 4.51 -5.51 4.06
C GLN A 131 5.07 -4.23 4.71
N ARG A 132 6.17 -4.32 5.46
CA ARG A 132 6.87 -3.14 6.00
C ARG A 132 7.41 -2.25 4.89
N LEU A 133 8.03 -2.83 3.86
CA LEU A 133 8.51 -2.06 2.71
C LEU A 133 7.33 -1.40 1.97
N MET A 134 6.20 -2.09 1.82
CA MET A 134 4.98 -1.53 1.23
C MET A 134 4.47 -0.33 2.02
N ALA A 135 4.41 -0.40 3.35
CA ALA A 135 4.00 0.73 4.19
C ALA A 135 4.87 1.98 3.97
N ARG A 136 6.20 1.80 3.90
CA ARG A 136 7.15 2.88 3.58
C ARG A 136 6.95 3.44 2.18
N LEU A 137 6.76 2.56 1.19
CA LEU A 137 6.49 2.95 -0.19
C LEU A 137 5.21 3.81 -0.27
N LEU A 138 4.14 3.39 0.41
CA LEU A 138 2.89 4.17 0.49
C LEU A 138 3.13 5.54 1.14
N ALA A 139 3.92 5.61 2.21
CA ALA A 139 4.27 6.90 2.81
C ALA A 139 5.02 7.82 1.81
N MET A 140 5.99 7.29 1.06
CA MET A 140 6.69 8.05 0.02
C MET A 140 5.77 8.53 -1.10
N ILE A 141 4.81 7.69 -1.52
CA ILE A 141 3.79 8.07 -2.50
C ILE A 141 2.91 9.20 -1.96
N SER A 142 2.55 9.15 -0.68
CA SER A 142 1.81 10.21 0.01
C SER A 142 2.59 11.53 0.01
N GLN A 143 3.87 11.47 0.38
CA GLN A 143 4.76 12.63 0.42
C GLN A 143 5.01 13.25 -0.97
N ALA A 144 4.90 12.45 -2.04
CA ALA A 144 4.92 12.95 -3.42
C ALA A 144 3.66 13.75 -3.80
N GLY A 145 2.66 13.83 -2.91
CA GLY A 145 1.42 14.59 -3.08
C GLY A 145 0.29 13.79 -3.72
N ILE A 146 0.26 12.47 -3.54
CA ILE A 146 -0.85 11.59 -3.93
C ILE A 146 -1.59 11.17 -2.67
N SER A 147 -2.88 11.45 -2.55
CA SER A 147 -3.66 11.02 -1.39
C SER A 147 -3.85 9.51 -1.44
N ILE A 148 -3.75 8.83 -0.29
CA ILE A 148 -3.86 7.38 -0.22
C ILE A 148 -4.99 6.99 0.73
N LEU A 149 -5.82 6.05 0.30
CA LEU A 149 -6.79 5.35 1.13
C LEU A 149 -6.49 3.86 1.06
N ILE A 150 -6.22 3.23 2.21
CA ILE A 150 -6.03 1.79 2.29
C ILE A 150 -6.98 1.16 3.30
N THR A 151 -7.36 -0.08 3.04
CA THR A 151 -7.92 -1.03 4.01
C THR A 151 -6.85 -2.08 4.29
N THR A 152 -6.65 -2.42 5.56
CA THR A 152 -5.60 -3.35 5.97
C THR A 152 -6.03 -4.09 7.23
N HIS A 153 -5.70 -5.37 7.26
CA HIS A 153 -5.70 -6.22 8.45
C HIS A 153 -4.27 -6.49 8.93
N SER A 154 -3.25 -6.07 8.16
CA SER A 154 -1.84 -6.22 8.51
C SER A 154 -1.42 -5.33 9.68
N GLU A 155 -1.03 -5.99 10.76
CA GLU A 155 -0.34 -5.34 11.87
C GLU A 155 1.06 -4.83 11.45
N TYR A 156 1.75 -5.51 10.53
CA TYR A 156 3.06 -5.08 10.06
C TYR A 156 2.99 -3.73 9.35
N ILE A 157 1.94 -3.49 8.54
CA ILE A 157 1.70 -2.20 7.90
C ILE A 157 1.38 -1.15 8.95
N LEU A 158 0.44 -1.43 9.86
CA LEU A 158 0.04 -0.48 10.91
C LEU A 158 1.20 -0.08 11.82
N ARG A 159 1.99 -1.05 12.29
CA ARG A 159 3.19 -0.80 13.11
C ARG A 159 4.24 0.00 12.35
N GLU A 160 4.47 -0.30 11.08
CA GLU A 160 5.45 0.44 10.29
C GLU A 160 5.00 1.89 10.05
N LEU A 161 3.73 2.13 9.70
CA LEU A 161 3.18 3.49 9.61
C LEU A 161 3.30 4.23 10.95
N ASN A 162 3.06 3.54 12.07
CA ASN A 162 3.22 4.08 13.41
C ASN A 162 4.68 4.51 13.67
N TYR A 163 5.67 3.71 13.25
CA TYR A 163 7.08 4.09 13.33
C TYR A 163 7.41 5.31 12.47
N LEU A 164 6.85 5.44 11.27
CA LEU A 164 7.08 6.59 10.40
C LEU A 164 6.53 7.89 11.00
N ILE A 165 5.38 7.82 11.70
CA ILE A 165 4.82 8.94 12.45
C ILE A 165 5.73 9.33 13.62
N ARG A 166 6.15 8.35 14.42
CA ARG A 166 7.01 8.61 15.58
C ARG A 166 8.37 9.16 15.16
N LEU A 167 8.95 8.59 14.10
CA LEU A 167 10.22 9.04 13.55
C LEU A 167 10.13 10.47 13.04
N TYR A 168 9.01 10.88 12.43
CA TYR A 168 8.79 12.28 12.03
C TYR A 168 8.99 13.25 13.22
N SER A 169 8.45 12.92 14.39
CA SER A 169 8.52 13.77 15.59
C SER A 169 9.92 13.87 16.21
N VAL A 170 10.79 12.87 15.98
CA VAL A 170 12.12 12.80 16.60
C VAL A 170 13.27 12.85 15.60
N TRP A 171 12.99 13.01 14.30
CA TRP A 171 13.94 12.80 13.22
C TRP A 171 15.25 13.57 13.41
N ASP A 172 15.15 14.85 13.75
CA ASP A 172 16.30 15.75 13.95
C ASP A 172 17.20 15.34 15.13
N ASN A 173 16.69 14.53 16.06
CA ASN A 173 17.40 14.07 17.25
C ASN A 173 17.93 12.64 17.13
N VAL A 174 17.65 11.94 16.03
CA VAL A 174 18.05 10.55 15.84
C VAL A 174 19.47 10.47 15.25
N GLU A 175 20.31 9.60 15.81
CA GLU A 175 21.58 9.26 15.20
C GLU A 175 21.38 8.42 13.93
N HIS A 176 21.54 9.04 12.76
CA HIS A 176 21.30 8.40 11.47
C HIS A 176 22.31 7.30 11.10
N ASP A 177 23.47 7.25 11.77
CA ASP A 177 24.50 6.22 11.55
C ASP A 177 24.15 4.87 12.21
N ASN A 178 23.04 4.79 12.96
CA ASN A 178 22.60 3.56 13.59
C ASN A 178 21.94 2.61 12.56
N SER A 179 22.32 1.33 12.62
CA SER A 179 21.79 0.25 11.76
C SER A 179 20.27 0.08 11.82
N LEU A 180 19.63 0.50 12.92
CA LEU A 180 18.17 0.43 13.10
C LEU A 180 17.41 1.41 12.19
N VAL A 181 17.98 2.57 11.91
CA VAL A 181 17.34 3.64 11.13
C VAL A 181 17.91 3.79 9.71
N ALA A 182 19.01 3.10 9.40
CA ALA A 182 19.69 3.14 8.10
C ALA A 182 18.79 2.83 6.87
N GLY A 183 17.64 2.19 7.08
CA GLY A 183 16.66 1.89 6.03
C GLY A 183 15.49 2.88 5.93
N TYR A 184 15.55 4.00 6.65
CA TYR A 184 14.54 5.06 6.64
C TYR A 184 15.12 6.34 6.02
N ASP A 185 14.24 7.11 5.40
CA ASP A 185 14.56 8.37 4.75
C ASP A 185 13.47 9.40 5.07
N GLU A 186 13.80 10.69 4.98
CA GLU A 186 12.87 11.79 5.25
C GLU A 186 11.62 11.71 4.36
N SER A 187 11.75 11.21 3.13
CA SER A 187 10.61 11.02 2.23
C SER A 187 9.59 9.97 2.69
N MET A 188 9.92 9.15 3.69
CA MET A 188 9.03 8.14 4.26
C MET A 188 8.28 8.63 5.49
N LEU A 189 8.70 9.74 6.10
CA LEU A 189 8.16 10.20 7.38
C LEU A 189 6.77 10.79 7.20
N LEU A 190 5.90 10.59 8.19
CA LEU A 190 4.50 11.00 8.12
C LEU A 190 4.16 11.95 9.26
N ASN A 191 3.58 13.10 8.94
CA ASN A 191 3.01 13.95 9.96
C ASN A 191 1.68 13.34 10.45
N TYR A 192 1.55 13.16 11.77
CA TYR A 192 0.35 12.57 12.38
C TYR A 192 -0.95 13.33 12.02
N GLN A 193 -0.88 14.62 11.73
CA GLN A 193 -2.03 15.44 11.34
C GLN A 193 -2.58 15.11 9.94
N GLU A 194 -1.73 14.54 9.08
CA GLU A 194 -2.08 14.15 7.71
C GLU A 194 -2.58 12.71 7.62
N VAL A 195 -2.47 11.95 8.71
CA VAL A 195 -2.88 10.55 8.79
C VAL A 195 -4.23 10.46 9.50
N ASN A 196 -5.13 9.64 8.96
CA ASN A 196 -6.40 9.32 9.60
C ASN A 196 -6.58 7.81 9.62
N VAL A 197 -6.89 7.25 10.78
CA VAL A 197 -7.11 5.82 10.97
C VAL A 197 -8.52 5.61 11.50
N CYS A 198 -9.22 4.67 10.90
CA CYS A 198 -10.56 4.27 11.32
C CYS A 198 -10.59 2.75 11.49
N VAL A 199 -11.26 2.29 12.54
CA VAL A 199 -11.43 0.86 12.84
C VAL A 199 -12.90 0.50 12.69
N THR A 200 -13.14 -0.62 12.02
CA THR A 200 -14.47 -1.22 11.92
C THR A 200 -14.72 -2.09 13.16
N GLY A 201 -15.92 -2.00 13.73
CA GLY A 201 -16.26 -2.74 14.93
C GLY A 201 -17.75 -2.74 15.21
N ARG A 202 -18.17 -3.35 16.33
CA ARG A 202 -19.59 -3.36 16.75
C ARG A 202 -19.78 -2.58 18.04
N ASN A 203 -20.20 -1.32 17.90
CA ASN A 203 -20.46 -0.43 19.03
C ASN A 203 -21.95 -0.22 19.26
N SER A 204 -22.32 0.03 20.52
CA SER A 204 -23.69 0.38 20.91
C SER A 204 -23.86 1.89 20.81
N ILE A 205 -24.43 2.37 19.70
CA ILE A 205 -24.64 3.79 19.43
C ILE A 205 -26.13 4.12 19.31
N LEU A 206 -26.47 5.38 19.54
CA LEU A 206 -27.82 5.87 19.27
C LEU A 206 -27.94 6.14 17.77
N VAL A 207 -28.58 5.22 17.04
CA VAL A 207 -28.82 5.38 15.61
C VAL A 207 -29.90 6.44 15.39
N PRO A 208 -29.74 7.40 14.46
CA PRO A 208 -30.78 8.38 14.14
C PRO A 208 -32.14 7.70 13.90
N GLY A 209 -33.17 8.11 14.63
CA GLY A 209 -34.52 7.53 14.57
C GLY A 209 -34.83 6.45 15.62
N TYR A 210 -33.83 5.94 16.33
CA TYR A 210 -34.03 4.97 17.43
C TYR A 210 -34.06 5.67 18.78
N LYS A 211 -34.93 5.22 19.70
CA LYS A 211 -35.02 5.77 21.08
C LYS A 211 -34.01 5.17 22.06
N LYS A 212 -33.35 4.07 21.68
CA LYS A 212 -32.37 3.35 22.51
C LYS A 212 -31.10 3.10 21.70
N LYS A 213 -29.98 2.98 22.40
CA LYS A 213 -28.72 2.55 21.78
C LYS A 213 -28.88 1.12 21.25
N THR A 214 -28.41 0.90 20.03
CA THR A 214 -28.46 -0.40 19.35
C THR A 214 -27.04 -0.78 18.96
N ARG A 215 -26.70 -2.06 19.14
CA ARG A 215 -25.41 -2.60 18.72
C ARG A 215 -25.41 -2.76 17.21
N VAL A 216 -24.63 -1.94 16.51
CA VAL A 216 -24.52 -1.94 15.05
C VAL A 216 -23.06 -1.96 14.64
N ASN A 217 -22.77 -2.29 13.37
CA ASN A 217 -21.44 -2.13 12.82
C ASN A 217 -21.15 -0.62 12.69
N THR A 218 -19.98 -0.20 13.17
CA THR A 218 -19.55 1.20 13.22
C THR A 218 -18.15 1.33 12.68
N LEU A 219 -17.87 2.46 12.02
CA LEU A 219 -16.54 2.92 11.71
C LEU A 219 -16.16 3.99 12.74
N SER A 220 -15.18 3.70 13.59
CA SER A 220 -14.77 4.59 14.68
C SER A 220 -13.38 5.16 14.38
N LYS A 221 -13.22 6.48 14.49
CA LYS A 221 -11.92 7.13 14.30
C LYS A 221 -11.01 6.79 15.47
N VAL A 222 -9.75 6.49 15.18
CA VAL A 222 -8.70 6.24 16.16
C VAL A 222 -7.96 7.54 16.46
N GLU A 223 -7.57 7.74 17.72
CA GLU A 223 -6.71 8.85 18.11
C GLU A 223 -5.28 8.65 17.61
N ILE A 224 -4.70 9.71 17.05
CA ILE A 224 -3.34 9.74 16.54
C ILE A 224 -2.68 11.01 17.07
N ASP A 225 -1.49 10.85 17.64
CA ASP A 225 -0.67 11.95 18.13
C ASP A 225 0.80 11.76 17.72
N GLU A 226 1.69 12.62 18.20
CA GLU A 226 3.13 12.57 17.91
C GLU A 226 3.82 11.26 18.37
N TYR A 227 3.19 10.53 19.30
CA TYR A 227 3.65 9.23 19.77
C TYR A 227 3.09 8.08 18.95
N GLY A 228 2.18 8.34 18.01
CA GLY A 228 1.69 7.36 17.07
C GLY A 228 0.19 7.15 17.02
N ILE A 229 -0.19 5.97 16.51
CA ILE A 229 -1.58 5.50 16.42
C ILE A 229 -1.93 4.69 17.68
N LYS A 230 -2.98 5.09 18.41
CA LYS A 230 -3.46 4.37 19.60
C LYS A 230 -4.42 3.22 19.23
N LEU A 231 -3.85 2.07 18.87
CA LEU A 231 -4.61 0.87 18.54
C LEU A 231 -4.59 -0.13 19.70
N ASP A 232 -5.70 -0.24 20.43
CA ASP A 232 -5.85 -1.21 21.52
C ASP A 232 -6.18 -2.63 21.02
N SER A 233 -6.96 -2.73 19.94
CA SER A 233 -7.62 -3.99 19.55
C SER A 233 -6.73 -5.11 19.00
N PHE A 234 -5.54 -4.79 18.48
CA PHE A 234 -4.61 -5.82 17.99
C PHE A 234 -3.72 -6.39 19.10
N ASN A 235 -3.45 -5.59 20.14
CA ASN A 235 -2.55 -5.98 21.22
C ASN A 235 -3.17 -7.10 22.06
N ASP A 236 -4.49 -7.07 22.29
CA ASP A 236 -5.18 -8.06 23.13
C ASP A 236 -4.96 -9.51 22.66
N VAL A 237 -5.11 -9.78 21.35
CA VAL A 237 -4.96 -11.14 20.80
C VAL A 237 -3.50 -11.62 20.92
N ILE A 238 -2.55 -10.73 20.66
CA ILE A 238 -1.12 -11.04 20.74
C ILE A 238 -0.72 -11.26 22.19
N ASP A 239 -1.21 -10.43 23.10
CA ASP A 239 -0.96 -10.56 24.53
C ASP A 239 -1.58 -11.84 25.09
N GLU A 240 -2.76 -12.25 24.63
CA GLU A 240 -3.35 -13.55 24.96
C GLU A 240 -2.49 -14.72 24.47
N MET A 241 -1.99 -14.65 23.23
CA MET A 241 -1.08 -15.67 22.70
C MET A 241 0.23 -15.74 23.49
N ASN A 242 0.83 -14.58 23.80
CA ASN A 242 2.06 -14.49 24.60
C ASN A 242 1.86 -15.05 26.01
N LYS A 243 0.73 -14.74 26.66
CA LYS A 243 0.39 -15.30 27.98
C LYS A 243 0.26 -16.82 27.95
N LEU A 244 -0.35 -17.37 26.90
CA LEU A 244 -0.45 -18.81 26.72
C LEU A 244 0.93 -19.44 26.49
N GLU A 245 1.78 -18.80 25.68
CA GLU A 245 3.15 -19.23 25.44
C GLU A 245 3.97 -19.24 26.73
N ASP A 246 3.92 -18.14 27.50
CA ASP A 246 4.58 -18.04 28.80
C ASP A 246 4.10 -19.13 29.77
N TYR A 247 2.80 -19.42 29.79
CA TYR A 247 2.26 -20.51 30.60
C TYR A 247 2.77 -21.89 30.16
N ILE A 248 2.84 -22.16 28.85
CA ILE A 248 3.36 -23.43 28.32
C ILE A 248 4.83 -23.62 28.69
N TYR A 249 5.65 -22.58 28.59
CA TYR A 249 7.08 -22.67 28.84
C TYR A 249 7.45 -22.61 30.33
N TRP A 250 6.78 -21.76 31.10
CA TRP A 250 7.20 -21.40 32.47
C TRP A 250 6.16 -21.70 33.54
N GLY A 251 4.92 -22.03 33.17
CA GLY A 251 3.79 -22.21 34.09
C GLY A 251 3.46 -23.66 34.45
N LEU A 252 4.25 -24.63 33.98
CA LEU A 252 4.05 -26.07 34.21
C LEU A 252 4.98 -26.70 35.25
N GLU A 253 5.71 -25.89 36.02
CA GLU A 253 6.42 -26.31 37.25
C GLU A 253 5.55 -26.10 38.51
#